data_AF-M4RTB1-F1
#
_entry.id   AF-M4RTB1-F1
#
_cell.length_a   1.000
_cell.length_b   1.000
_cell.length_c   1.000
_cell.angle_alpha   90.00
_cell.angle_beta   90.00
_cell.angle_gamma   90.00
#
_symmetry.space_group_name_H-M   'P 1'
#
loop_
_entity.id
_entity.type
_entity.pdbx_description
1 polymer ?
#
loop_
_entity_poly.entity_id
_entity_poly.type
_entity_poly.pdbx_seq_one_letter_code
_entity_poly.pdbx_strand_id
1 'polypeptide(L)'
;MWLSSVFAVGICAYAVMSNHLHLVLCVDKDKDKAMSWSDKQVLDRWHRLHRGTLLSQKFMRNELLSESEWISLKETITVYRQRLYDISWLMASLSEPIARQANKEDGCTGRFYSLPSLALTLRAS
;
A
#
# COMPACT_ATOMS: atom_id res chain seq x y z
N MET A 1 -12.64 5.90 -2.41
CA MET A 1 -11.20 6.24 -2.25
C MET A 1 -10.39 5.16 -2.96
N TRP A 2 -9.65 5.48 -4.03
CA TRP A 2 -9.02 4.46 -4.90
C TRP A 2 -8.02 3.54 -4.16
N LEU A 3 -7.32 4.07 -3.15
CA LEU A 3 -6.31 3.32 -2.38
C LEU A 3 -6.88 2.10 -1.64
N SER A 4 -8.11 2.18 -1.11
CA SER A 4 -8.78 1.05 -0.45
C SER A 4 -9.18 -0.08 -1.42
N SER A 5 -9.20 0.21 -2.73
CA SER A 5 -9.41 -0.83 -3.75
C SER A 5 -8.16 -1.62 -4.05
N VAL A 6 -6.97 -1.11 -3.69
CA VAL A 6 -5.67 -1.75 -3.93
C VAL A 6 -5.21 -2.57 -2.71
N PHE A 7 -5.28 -1.97 -1.52
CA PHE A 7 -4.89 -2.60 -0.26
C PHE A 7 -5.98 -3.53 0.30
N ALA A 8 -5.58 -4.50 1.12
CA ALA A 8 -6.48 -5.29 1.96
C ALA A 8 -6.78 -4.55 3.29
N VAL A 9 -7.01 -3.25 3.21
CA VAL A 9 -7.34 -2.40 4.35
C VAL A 9 -8.56 -1.56 3.99
N GLY A 10 -9.62 -1.72 4.78
CA GLY A 10 -10.83 -0.91 4.67
C GLY A 10 -10.62 0.46 5.29
N ILE A 11 -11.22 1.49 4.67
CA ILE A 11 -11.28 2.84 5.23
C ILE A 11 -12.72 3.03 5.70
N CYS A 12 -12.93 3.09 7.02
CA CYS A 12 -14.25 3.21 7.63
C CYS A 12 -14.70 4.65 7.72
N ALA A 13 -13.79 5.55 8.09
CA ALA A 13 -14.06 6.97 8.20
C ALA A 13 -12.79 7.77 7.98
N TYR A 14 -12.93 9.04 7.61
CA TYR A 14 -11.84 10.00 7.54
C TYR A 14 -12.34 11.39 7.92
N ALA A 15 -11.45 12.22 8.46
CA ALA A 15 -11.73 13.63 8.72
C ALA A 15 -10.50 14.47 8.34
N VAL A 16 -10.73 15.51 7.53
CA VAL A 16 -9.71 16.47 7.11
C VAL A 16 -9.89 17.73 7.93
N MET A 17 -8.83 18.16 8.61
CA MET A 17 -8.78 19.42 9.36
C MET A 17 -7.66 20.29 8.82
N SER A 18 -7.64 21.56 9.24
CA SER A 18 -6.64 22.54 8.81
C SER A 18 -5.20 22.15 9.13
N ASN A 19 -4.99 21.31 10.15
CA ASN A 19 -3.65 20.94 10.63
C ASN A 19 -3.40 19.43 10.70
N HIS A 20 -4.38 18.57 10.42
CA HIS A 20 -4.19 17.11 10.45
C HIS A 20 -5.27 16.32 9.71
N LEU A 21 -4.98 15.05 9.45
CA LEU A 21 -5.85 14.07 8.83
C LEU A 21 -6.11 12.93 9.81
N HIS A 22 -7.38 12.64 10.10
CA HIS A 22 -7.80 11.43 10.81
C HIS A 22 -8.27 10.37 9.83
N LEU A 23 -7.84 9.13 10.05
CA LEU A 23 -8.27 7.95 9.30
C LEU A 23 -8.66 6.85 10.28
N VAL A 24 -9.88 6.34 10.13
CA VAL A 24 -10.34 5.13 10.81
C VAL A 24 -10.23 3.99 9.82
N LEU A 25 -9.32 3.06 10.08
CA LEU A 25 -9.02 1.94 9.21
C LEU A 25 -9.54 0.65 9.83
N CYS A 26 -10.18 -0.19 9.02
CA CYS A 26 -10.44 -1.58 9.34
C CYS A 26 -9.42 -2.41 8.59
N VAL A 27 -8.37 -2.82 9.30
CA VAL A 27 -7.53 -3.92 8.82
C VAL A 27 -8.32 -5.18 9.18
N ASP A 28 -8.77 -5.92 8.18
CA ASP A 28 -9.33 -7.25 8.41
C ASP A 28 -8.25 -8.04 9.17
N LYS A 29 -8.51 -8.28 10.47
CA LYS A 29 -7.57 -9.01 11.35
C LYS A 29 -7.32 -10.42 10.84
N ASP A 30 -8.27 -10.93 10.06
CA ASP A 30 -8.12 -12.15 9.29
C ASP A 30 -7.50 -11.75 7.94
N LYS A 31 -6.18 -11.95 7.87
CA LYS A 31 -5.35 -11.86 6.65
C LYS A 31 -5.96 -12.52 5.42
N ASP A 32 -7.01 -13.32 5.58
CA ASP A 32 -7.86 -13.99 4.61
C ASP A 32 -8.09 -13.21 3.32
N LYS A 33 -8.38 -11.91 3.36
CA LYS A 33 -8.56 -11.15 2.12
C LYS A 33 -7.26 -11.06 1.31
N ALA A 34 -6.15 -10.69 1.94
CA ALA A 34 -4.85 -10.67 1.27
C ALA A 34 -4.33 -12.08 0.95
N MET A 35 -4.66 -13.08 1.77
CA MET A 35 -4.24 -14.48 1.60
C MET A 35 -5.02 -15.21 0.52
N SER A 36 -6.29 -14.88 0.31
CA SER A 36 -7.13 -15.43 -0.77
C SER A 36 -6.69 -14.98 -2.17
N TRP A 37 -5.88 -13.93 -2.27
CA TRP A 37 -5.38 -13.48 -3.57
C TRP A 37 -4.37 -14.45 -4.17
N SER A 38 -4.50 -14.70 -5.46
CA SER A 38 -3.46 -15.33 -6.26
C SER A 38 -2.24 -14.41 -6.37
N ASP A 39 -1.08 -15.00 -6.68
CA ASP A 39 0.15 -14.25 -6.87
C ASP A 39 0.04 -13.18 -7.97
N LYS A 40 -0.68 -13.52 -9.05
CA LYS A 40 -0.97 -12.56 -10.12
C LYS A 40 -1.80 -11.38 -9.62
N GLN A 41 -2.79 -11.62 -8.76
CA GLN A 41 -3.58 -10.54 -8.14
C GLN A 41 -2.75 -9.68 -7.19
N VAL A 42 -1.84 -10.27 -6.42
CA VAL A 42 -0.91 -9.50 -5.56
C VAL A 42 -0.03 -8.59 -6.41
N LEU A 43 0.56 -9.11 -7.49
CA LEU A 43 1.41 -8.34 -8.39
C LEU A 43 0.63 -7.24 -9.12
N ASP A 44 -0.56 -7.55 -9.66
CA ASP A 44 -1.42 -6.55 -10.31
C ASP A 44 -1.73 -5.38 -9.37
N ARG A 45 -2.11 -5.68 -8.13
CA ARG A 45 -2.40 -4.67 -7.11
C ARG A 45 -1.16 -3.84 -6.78
N TRP A 46 -0.01 -4.48 -6.58
CA TRP A 46 1.24 -3.78 -6.30
C TRP A 46 1.67 -2.88 -7.47
N HIS A 47 1.53 -3.36 -8.70
CA HIS A 47 1.91 -2.66 -9.93
C HIS A 47 1.08 -1.40 -10.20
N ARG A 48 -0.11 -1.28 -9.64
CA ARG A 48 -0.93 -0.07 -9.71
C ARG A 48 -0.34 1.10 -8.92
N LEU A 49 0.45 0.82 -7.88
CA LEU A 49 1.04 1.84 -6.99
C LEU A 49 2.54 2.02 -7.22
N HIS A 50 3.21 0.93 -7.56
CA HIS A 50 4.67 0.86 -7.65
C HIS A 50 5.06 0.18 -8.95
N ARG A 51 6.20 0.53 -9.54
CA ARG A 51 6.64 -0.09 -10.79
C ARG A 51 6.94 -1.61 -10.68
N GLY A 52 7.15 -2.13 -9.46
CA GLY A 52 7.56 -3.51 -9.22
C GLY A 52 9.02 -3.79 -9.63
N THR A 53 9.43 -5.06 -9.57
CA THR A 53 10.73 -5.54 -10.05
C THR A 53 10.65 -6.04 -11.49
N LEU A 54 11.81 -6.13 -12.17
CA LEU A 54 11.91 -6.72 -13.51
C LEU A 54 11.29 -8.12 -13.57
N LEU A 55 11.55 -8.98 -12.56
CA LEU A 55 10.96 -10.33 -12.49
C LEU A 55 9.44 -10.29 -12.39
N SER A 56 8.89 -9.42 -11.54
CA SER A 56 7.44 -9.29 -11.43
C SER A 56 6.79 -8.79 -12.73
N GLN A 57 7.47 -7.93 -13.48
CA GLN A 57 7.00 -7.47 -14.79
C GLN A 57 7.09 -8.55 -15.86
N LYS A 58 8.19 -9.31 -15.91
CA LYS A 58 8.33 -10.47 -16.80
C LYS A 58 7.19 -11.47 -16.57
N PHE A 59 6.92 -11.79 -15.30
CA PHE A 59 5.80 -12.66 -14.93
C PHE A 59 4.45 -12.13 -15.42
N MET A 60 4.18 -10.84 -15.23
CA MET A 60 2.93 -10.21 -15.68
C MET A 60 2.78 -10.19 -17.21
N ARG A 61 3.88 -10.26 -17.96
CA ARG A 61 3.90 -10.41 -19.43
C ARG A 61 3.84 -11.87 -19.91
N ASN A 62 3.66 -12.84 -19.00
CA ASN A 62 3.70 -14.27 -19.28
C ASN A 62 5.01 -14.74 -19.93
N GLU A 63 6.13 -14.08 -19.65
CA GLU A 63 7.44 -14.55 -20.09
C GLU A 63 7.86 -15.79 -19.28
N LEU A 64 8.67 -16.66 -19.90
CA LEU A 64 9.26 -17.81 -19.22
C LEU A 64 10.26 -17.34 -18.16
N LEU A 65 10.13 -17.88 -16.96
CA LEU A 65 11.05 -17.65 -15.84
C LEU A 65 11.81 -18.95 -15.56
N SER A 66 13.10 -18.84 -15.30
CA SER A 66 13.88 -19.96 -14.79
C SER A 66 13.41 -20.38 -13.39
N GLU A 67 13.81 -21.57 -12.95
CA GLU A 67 13.49 -22.04 -11.59
C GLU A 67 14.02 -21.09 -10.50
N SER A 68 15.23 -20.55 -10.67
CA SER A 68 15.79 -19.57 -9.74
C SER A 68 15.04 -18.23 -9.76
N GLU A 69 14.64 -17.74 -10.95
CA GLU A 69 13.82 -16.53 -11.06
C GLU A 69 12.46 -16.72 -10.38
N TRP A 70 11.88 -17.92 -10.47
CA TRP A 70 10.63 -18.28 -9.80
C TRP A 70 10.73 -18.22 -8.28
N ILE A 71 11.81 -18.76 -7.71
CA ILE A 71 12.05 -18.73 -6.25
C ILE A 71 12.12 -17.27 -5.77
N SER A 72 12.96 -16.45 -6.39
CA SER A 72 13.08 -15.03 -6.03
C SER A 72 11.78 -14.24 -6.23
N LEU A 73 11.00 -14.58 -7.27
CA LEU A 73 9.70 -13.96 -7.50
C LEU A 73 8.70 -14.31 -6.37
N LYS A 74 8.65 -15.57 -5.93
CA LYS A 74 7.76 -16.00 -4.82
C LYS A 74 8.09 -15.31 -3.50
N GLU A 75 9.37 -15.14 -3.19
CA GLU A 75 9.81 -14.36 -2.03
C GLU A 75 9.34 -12.90 -2.14
N THR A 76 9.52 -12.30 -3.32
CA THR A 76 9.07 -10.92 -3.60
C THR A 76 7.56 -10.77 -3.45
N ILE A 77 6.78 -11.70 -4.00
CA ILE A 77 5.31 -11.71 -3.89
C ILE A 77 4.88 -11.81 -2.43
N THR A 78 5.56 -12.65 -1.64
CA THR A 78 5.27 -12.80 -0.20
C THR A 78 5.45 -11.46 0.52
N VAL A 79 6.54 -10.75 0.23
CA VAL A 79 6.77 -9.40 0.78
C VAL A 79 5.68 -8.42 0.31
N TYR A 80 5.34 -8.41 -0.98
CA TYR A 80 4.30 -7.50 -1.49
C TYR A 80 2.94 -7.77 -0.85
N ARG A 81 2.58 -9.05 -0.66
CA ARG A 81 1.36 -9.45 0.03
C ARG A 81 1.32 -8.90 1.46
N GLN A 82 2.44 -8.99 2.19
CA GLN A 82 2.57 -8.40 3.53
C GLN A 82 2.34 -6.88 3.52
N ARG A 83 2.95 -6.19 2.58
CA ARG A 83 2.83 -4.73 2.45
C ARG A 83 1.41 -4.28 2.09
N LEU A 84 0.69 -5.05 1.29
CA LEU A 84 -0.68 -4.72 0.86
C LEU A 84 -1.73 -4.81 2.00
N TYR A 85 -1.39 -5.32 3.17
CA TYR A 85 -2.23 -5.23 4.37
C TYR A 85 -1.58 -4.42 5.51
N ASP A 86 -0.43 -3.80 5.27
CA ASP A 86 0.30 -3.02 6.27
C ASP A 86 -0.19 -1.55 6.27
N ILE A 87 -0.60 -1.06 7.44
CA ILE A 87 -1.08 0.31 7.64
C ILE A 87 -0.01 1.34 7.25
N SER A 88 1.26 1.07 7.56
CA SER A 88 2.37 1.98 7.28
C SER A 88 2.57 2.16 5.78
N TRP A 89 2.41 1.09 5.00
CA TRP A 89 2.48 1.14 3.54
C TRP A 89 1.28 1.86 2.94
N LEU A 90 0.08 1.67 3.50
CA LEU A 90 -1.10 2.44 3.11
C LEU A 90 -0.87 3.94 3.38
N MET A 91 -0.41 4.28 4.58
CA MET A 91 -0.16 5.68 4.96
C MET A 91 0.93 6.31 4.10
N ALA A 92 2.04 5.61 3.83
CA ALA A 92 3.07 6.11 2.93
C ALA A 92 2.54 6.38 1.52
N SER A 93 1.73 5.45 0.98
CA SER A 93 1.11 5.57 -0.35
C SER A 93 0.07 6.69 -0.42
N LEU A 94 -0.56 7.03 0.72
CA LEU A 94 -1.51 8.14 0.82
C LEU A 94 -0.79 9.48 0.98
N SER A 95 0.19 9.55 1.88
CA SER A 95 0.86 10.79 2.26
C SER A 95 1.77 11.34 1.18
N GLU A 96 2.44 10.48 0.41
CA GLU A 96 3.39 10.89 -0.63
C GLU A 96 2.75 11.79 -1.71
N PRO A 97 1.64 11.41 -2.38
CA PRO A 97 1.05 12.25 -3.40
C PRO A 97 0.47 13.55 -2.83
N ILE A 98 -0.08 13.52 -1.61
CA ILE A 98 -0.61 14.73 -0.95
C ILE A 98 0.54 15.69 -0.65
N ALA A 99 1.62 15.21 -0.05
CA ALA A 99 2.79 16.02 0.26
C ALA A 99 3.42 16.62 -1.00
N ARG A 100 3.54 15.82 -2.07
CA ARG A 100 4.08 16.27 -3.35
C ARG A 100 3.22 17.37 -3.98
N GLN A 101 1.90 17.20 -3.95
CA GLN A 101 0.98 18.16 -4.55
C GLN A 101 0.93 19.46 -3.73
N ALA A 102 0.82 19.38 -2.40
CA ALA A 102 0.81 20.55 -1.54
C ALA A 102 2.13 21.34 -1.64
N ASN A 103 3.28 20.66 -1.61
CA ASN A 103 4.58 21.30 -1.80
C ASN A 103 4.69 22.01 -3.16
N LYS A 104 4.12 21.42 -4.22
CA LYS A 104 4.09 22.02 -5.55
C LYS A 104 3.20 23.28 -5.59
N GLU A 105 2.06 23.27 -4.90
CA GLU A 105 1.15 24.41 -4.79
C GLU A 105 1.78 25.57 -4.01
N ASP A 106 2.48 25.26 -2.92
CA ASP A 106 3.15 26.26 -2.08
C ASP A 106 4.53 26.68 -2.62
N GLY A 107 5.00 26.07 -3.71
CA GLY A 107 6.34 26.31 -4.26
C GLY A 107 7.47 25.94 -3.30
N CYS A 108 7.20 25.09 -2.31
CA CYS A 108 8.13 24.71 -1.27
C CYS A 108 8.70 23.30 -1.51
N THR A 109 9.75 22.98 -0.76
CA THR A 109 10.36 21.64 -0.78
C THR A 109 10.52 21.14 0.65
N GLY A 110 10.61 19.83 0.80
CA GLY A 110 10.80 19.21 2.10
C GLY A 110 9.54 18.50 2.60
N ARG A 111 9.43 18.40 3.92
CA ARG A 111 8.49 17.52 4.57
C ARG A 111 7.15 18.22 4.85
N PHE A 112 6.09 17.73 4.22
CA PHE A 112 4.74 18.25 4.43
C PHE A 112 4.14 17.84 5.79
N TYR A 113 4.12 16.54 6.10
CA TYR A 113 3.60 16.03 7.38
C TYR A 113 4.66 16.00 8.48
N SER A 114 4.40 16.60 9.64
CA SER A 114 5.27 16.55 10.82
C SER A 114 5.29 15.17 11.50
N LEU A 115 6.33 14.89 12.29
CA LEU A 115 6.37 13.73 13.19
C LEU A 115 5.92 14.12 14.60
N PRO A 116 5.34 13.19 15.37
CA PRO A 116 4.98 11.81 15.02
C PRO A 116 3.57 11.67 14.44
N SER A 117 3.34 10.62 13.64
CA SER A 117 1.98 10.12 13.34
C SER A 117 1.49 9.24 14.50
N LEU A 118 0.25 9.46 14.95
CA LEU A 118 -0.37 8.69 16.03
C LEU A 118 -1.25 7.58 15.47
N ALA A 119 -1.02 6.34 15.93
CA ALA A 119 -1.88 5.20 15.63
C ALA A 119 -2.50 4.68 16.93
N LEU A 120 -3.83 4.59 16.98
CA LEU A 120 -4.57 4.04 18.11
C LEU A 120 -5.36 2.81 17.65
N THR A 121 -5.30 1.72 18.41
CA THR A 121 -6.06 0.50 18.11
C THR A 121 -7.41 0.58 18.79
N LEU A 122 -8.49 0.64 18.00
CA LEU A 122 -9.85 0.52 18.51
C LEU A 122 -10.19 -0.98 18.65
N ARG A 123 -10.66 -1.39 19.83
CA ARG A 123 -11.29 -2.71 20.01
C ARG A 123 -12.79 -2.48 20.12
N ALA A 124 -13.55 -3.00 19.15
CA ALA A 124 -14.98 -3.19 19.36
C ALA A 124 -15.13 -4.34 20.36
N SER A 125 -15.74 -4.05 21.50
CA SER A 125 -16.17 -5.02 22.52
C SER A 125 -17.40 -5.79 22.07
#